data_AF-A0A0D6ALF2-F1
#
_entry.id   AF-A0A0D6ALF2-F1
#
_cell.length_a   1.000
_cell.length_b   1.000
_cell.length_c   1.000
_cell.angle_alpha   90.00
_cell.angle_beta   90.00
_cell.angle_gamma   90.00
#
_symmetry.space_group_name_H-M   'P 1'
#
loop_
_entity.id
_entity.type
_entity.pdbx_description
1 polymer ?
#
loop_
_entity_poly.entity_id
_entity_poly.type
_entity_poly.pdbx_seq_one_letter_code
_entity_poly.pdbx_strand_id
1 'polypeptide(L)'
;MFCLSTDIEKCFDRISHKAILNNLIAPQCVKQGIQRCLIAGVNPEFPEQGTPQGGVVSPLLANIALDGIESIHPSVRYADDMVFFLKPNDNAELILGKVEDFLAERGMRVSQEKTKVTTTQNGFDFLGWTFIVQRNNGKFRCYPSKDNYKAVKKKIKEVVNNSNYGAKEKAKRLAPIVRGWKNYHKHCKMDGYNLFQTERRTWKVFNKETKLNRYQTDKLIKQAFPDVSYSENKFVMVAGDKSPYNGDTVYWSKRNSKMYDGTTAKILDKQHHSCGHCGLKFINEERVHLHHIDRNHQNWKHSNLIAVHESCHDYIHMNKRESSPN
;
A
#
# COMPACT_ATOMS: atom_id res chain seq x y z
N MET A 1 24.72 0.75 -12.98
CA MET A 1 23.94 0.31 -11.81
C MET A 1 22.96 -0.75 -12.26
N PHE A 2 23.08 -1.94 -11.70
CA PHE A 2 22.21 -3.08 -12.01
C PHE A 2 21.24 -3.30 -10.85
N CYS A 3 20.09 -3.87 -11.15
CA CYS A 3 19.11 -4.30 -10.16
C CYS A 3 18.94 -5.80 -10.30
N LEU A 4 19.04 -6.50 -9.19
CA LEU A 4 18.70 -7.92 -9.10
C LEU A 4 17.34 -7.99 -8.39
N SER A 5 16.28 -8.31 -9.12
CA SER A 5 14.98 -8.63 -8.53
C SER A 5 14.90 -10.12 -8.28
N THR A 6 14.57 -10.51 -7.04
CA THR A 6 14.39 -11.91 -6.62
C THR A 6 13.00 -12.07 -6.02
N ASP A 7 12.39 -13.22 -6.27
CA ASP A 7 11.14 -13.66 -5.65
C ASP A 7 11.38 -14.96 -4.89
N ILE A 8 10.69 -15.15 -3.77
CA ILE A 8 10.82 -16.35 -2.94
C ILE A 8 9.74 -17.35 -3.34
N GLU A 9 10.15 -18.60 -3.63
CA GLU A 9 9.20 -19.62 -4.03
C GLU A 9 8.40 -20.12 -2.81
N LYS A 10 7.08 -19.89 -2.83
CA LYS A 10 6.14 -20.36 -1.79
C LYS A 10 6.61 -20.02 -0.38
N CYS A 11 6.89 -18.73 -0.13
CA CYS A 11 7.43 -18.26 1.16
C CYS A 11 6.65 -18.82 2.35
N PHE A 12 5.31 -18.72 2.34
CA PHE A 12 4.48 -19.20 3.46
C PHE A 12 4.50 -20.71 3.67
N ASP A 13 4.73 -21.52 2.64
CA ASP A 13 4.62 -22.99 2.72
C ASP A 13 5.95 -23.66 3.14
N ARG A 14 7.08 -22.99 2.91
CA ARG A 14 8.43 -23.60 3.08
C ARG A 14 9.22 -23.09 4.27
N ILE A 15 8.73 -22.08 5.00
CA ILE A 15 9.47 -21.56 6.17
C ILE A 15 9.61 -22.64 7.24
N SER A 16 10.84 -22.83 7.73
CA SER A 16 11.14 -23.71 8.85
C SER A 16 10.59 -23.17 10.18
N HIS A 17 9.85 -24.00 10.91
CA HIS A 17 9.32 -23.63 12.25
C HIS A 17 10.43 -23.30 13.24
N LYS A 18 11.59 -23.97 13.13
CA LYS A 18 12.76 -23.70 13.99
C LYS A 18 13.32 -22.30 13.76
N ALA A 19 13.42 -21.87 12.51
CA ALA A 19 13.93 -20.54 12.15
C ALA A 19 13.02 -19.43 12.70
N ILE A 20 11.69 -19.58 12.59
CA ILE A 20 10.73 -18.64 13.16
C ILE A 20 10.88 -18.54 14.68
N LEU A 21 10.90 -19.68 15.38
CA LEU A 21 10.92 -19.70 16.86
C LEU A 21 12.24 -19.17 17.45
N ASN A 22 13.35 -19.37 16.74
CA ASN A 22 14.66 -18.85 17.13
C ASN A 22 14.73 -17.32 16.97
N ASN A 23 14.24 -16.78 15.86
CA ASN A 23 14.26 -15.34 15.59
C ASN A 23 13.18 -14.57 16.36
N LEU A 24 12.13 -15.25 16.84
CA LEU A 24 11.07 -14.60 17.59
C LEU A 24 11.55 -14.15 18.98
N ILE A 25 11.57 -12.85 19.22
CA ILE A 25 11.81 -12.25 20.54
C ILE A 25 10.49 -12.25 21.31
N ALA A 26 10.19 -13.34 22.00
CA ALA A 26 8.97 -13.48 22.81
C ALA A 26 9.19 -14.40 24.03
N PRO A 27 8.39 -14.25 25.10
CA PRO A 27 8.40 -15.17 26.23
C PRO A 27 8.11 -16.61 25.81
N GLN A 28 8.64 -17.57 26.56
CA GLN A 28 8.54 -19.00 26.23
C GLN A 28 7.10 -19.50 26.08
N CYS A 29 6.16 -18.97 26.87
CA CYS A 29 4.73 -19.31 26.77
C CYS A 29 4.13 -18.95 25.40
N VAL A 30 4.51 -17.79 24.85
CA VAL A 30 4.04 -17.33 23.53
C VAL A 30 4.67 -18.16 22.42
N LYS A 31 5.97 -18.47 22.54
CA LYS A 31 6.67 -19.36 21.59
C LYS A 31 5.98 -20.73 21.50
N GLN A 32 5.62 -21.32 22.64
CA GLN A 32 4.90 -22.60 22.69
C GLN A 32 3.50 -22.51 22.06
N GLY A 33 2.78 -21.40 22.30
CA GLY A 33 1.49 -21.15 21.67
C GLY A 33 1.59 -21.08 20.14
N ILE A 34 2.56 -20.31 19.64
CA ILE A 34 2.81 -20.18 18.19
C ILE A 34 3.23 -21.52 17.60
N GLN A 35 4.10 -22.27 18.26
CA GLN A 35 4.50 -23.61 17.81
C GLN A 35 3.30 -24.54 17.65
N ARG A 36 2.36 -24.54 18.61
CA ARG A 36 1.13 -25.34 18.51
C ARG A 36 0.24 -24.88 17.35
N CYS A 37 0.12 -23.58 17.13
CA CYS A 37 -0.63 -23.03 15.99
C CYS A 37 0.00 -23.41 14.65
N LEU A 38 1.33 -23.41 14.57
CA LEU A 38 2.05 -23.83 13.37
C LEU A 38 1.83 -25.31 13.07
N ILE A 39 1.88 -26.19 14.08
CA ILE A 39 1.61 -27.63 13.97
C ILE A 39 0.13 -27.92 13.61
N ALA A 40 -0.81 -27.11 14.10
CA ALA A 40 -2.23 -27.28 13.81
C ALA A 40 -2.62 -26.83 12.39
N GLY A 41 -1.84 -25.93 11.79
CA GLY A 41 -2.11 -25.33 10.47
C GLY A 41 -1.37 -25.99 9.30
N VAL A 42 -0.79 -27.17 9.50
CA VAL A 42 0.11 -27.79 8.52
C VAL A 42 -0.67 -28.44 7.37
N ASN A 43 -0.23 -28.16 6.15
CA ASN A 43 -0.71 -28.83 4.94
C ASN A 43 -0.17 -30.28 4.91
N PRO A 44 -0.98 -31.32 4.64
CA PRO A 44 -0.52 -32.72 4.62
C PRO A 44 0.71 -33.00 3.74
N GLU A 45 0.98 -32.17 2.73
CA GLU A 45 2.16 -32.28 1.87
C GLU A 45 3.48 -31.83 2.54
N PHE A 46 3.43 -31.02 3.61
CA PHE A 46 4.63 -30.46 4.28
C PHE A 46 4.51 -30.50 5.82
N PRO A 47 4.55 -31.68 6.47
CA PRO A 47 4.27 -31.86 7.90
C PRO A 47 5.20 -31.07 8.86
N GLU A 48 6.40 -30.69 8.43
CA GLU A 48 7.40 -29.99 9.26
C GLU A 48 7.70 -28.54 8.80
N GLN A 49 6.97 -28.04 7.78
CA GLN A 49 7.26 -26.75 7.15
C GLN A 49 5.98 -25.96 6.87
N GLY A 50 6.13 -24.64 6.90
CA GLY A 50 5.08 -23.71 6.48
C GLY A 50 4.22 -23.15 7.60
N THR A 51 3.55 -22.05 7.27
CA THR A 51 2.59 -21.34 8.13
C THR A 51 1.22 -21.42 7.45
N PRO A 52 0.12 -21.55 8.21
CA PRO A 52 -1.21 -21.57 7.60
C PRO A 52 -1.44 -20.28 6.80
N GLN A 53 -1.62 -20.43 5.48
CA GLN A 53 -1.86 -19.32 4.57
C GLN A 53 -3.24 -18.74 4.87
N GLY A 54 -3.29 -17.54 5.46
CA GLY A 54 -4.53 -16.88 5.89
C GLY A 54 -4.65 -16.65 7.41
N GLY A 55 -3.69 -17.12 8.21
CA GLY A 55 -3.56 -16.67 9.60
C GLY A 55 -3.16 -15.19 9.65
N VAL A 56 -3.82 -14.39 10.49
CA VAL A 56 -3.48 -12.95 10.69
C VAL A 56 -2.02 -12.76 11.10
N VAL A 57 -1.43 -13.77 11.73
CA VAL A 57 -0.05 -13.77 12.23
C VAL A 57 0.98 -14.21 11.17
N SER A 58 0.56 -14.91 10.11
CA SER A 58 1.48 -15.48 9.11
C SER A 58 2.34 -14.43 8.38
N PRO A 59 1.80 -13.26 7.96
CA PRO A 59 2.62 -12.19 7.37
C PRO A 59 3.67 -11.63 8.33
N LEU A 60 3.35 -11.56 9.62
CA LEU A 60 4.30 -11.12 10.65
C LEU A 60 5.43 -12.14 10.82
N LEU A 61 5.10 -13.44 10.86
CA LEU A 61 6.11 -14.50 10.97
C LEU A 61 7.03 -14.56 9.75
N ALA A 62 6.48 -14.36 8.55
CA ALA A 62 7.29 -14.26 7.33
C ALA A 62 8.28 -13.09 7.39
N ASN A 63 7.83 -11.92 7.85
CA ASN A 63 8.71 -10.76 8.03
C ASN A 63 9.84 -11.02 9.05
N ILE A 64 9.54 -11.70 10.16
CA ILE A 64 10.52 -12.11 11.19
C ILE A 64 11.50 -13.16 10.66
N ALA A 65 11.02 -14.13 9.89
CA ALA A 65 11.87 -15.15 9.29
C ALA A 65 12.88 -14.53 8.31
N LEU A 66 12.42 -13.57 7.51
CA LEU A 66 13.21 -12.85 6.50
C LEU A 66 14.00 -11.66 7.06
N ASP A 67 13.92 -11.39 8.36
CA ASP A 67 14.68 -10.32 8.99
C ASP A 67 16.19 -10.61 8.93
N GLY A 68 16.99 -9.58 8.66
CA GLY A 68 18.44 -9.67 8.47
C GLY A 68 18.92 -9.86 7.03
N ILE A 69 18.05 -10.11 6.06
CA ILE A 69 18.44 -10.21 4.65
C ILE A 69 18.96 -8.87 4.07
N GLU A 70 18.49 -7.75 4.63
CA GLU A 70 18.86 -6.40 4.23
C GLU A 70 20.31 -6.05 4.61
N SER A 71 20.93 -6.78 5.55
CA SER A 71 22.33 -6.56 5.93
C SER A 71 23.33 -7.14 4.93
N ILE A 72 22.90 -8.03 4.03
CA ILE A 72 23.78 -8.64 3.02
C ILE A 72 24.23 -7.61 2.00
N HIS A 73 23.27 -6.81 1.50
CA HIS A 73 23.49 -5.81 0.48
C HIS A 73 22.35 -4.78 0.49
N PRO A 74 22.60 -3.49 0.16
CA PRO A 74 21.56 -2.50 -0.09
C PRO A 74 20.42 -3.05 -0.95
N SER A 75 19.25 -3.18 -0.33
CA SER A 75 18.07 -3.77 -0.93
C SER A 75 16.80 -3.08 -0.46
N VAL A 76 15.73 -3.29 -1.22
CA VAL A 76 14.37 -2.93 -0.85
C VAL A 76 13.56 -4.21 -0.86
N ARG A 77 12.95 -4.51 0.28
CA ARG A 77 12.06 -5.66 0.47
C ARG A 77 10.63 -5.19 0.67
N TYR A 78 9.70 -5.90 0.05
CA TYR A 78 8.28 -5.80 0.34
C TYR A 78 7.68 -7.19 0.44
N ALA A 79 7.44 -7.66 1.67
CA ALA A 79 7.09 -9.05 1.95
C ALA A 79 8.11 -10.01 1.28
N ASP A 80 7.65 -10.76 0.28
CA ASP A 80 8.41 -11.80 -0.42
C ASP A 80 9.18 -11.23 -1.63
N ASP A 81 8.75 -10.08 -2.16
CA ASP A 81 9.37 -9.41 -3.31
C ASP A 81 10.59 -8.59 -2.85
N MET A 82 11.75 -8.82 -3.47
CA MET A 82 13.00 -8.17 -3.09
C MET A 82 13.77 -7.62 -4.29
N VAL A 83 14.41 -6.47 -4.11
CA VAL A 83 15.28 -5.86 -5.12
C VAL A 83 16.60 -5.44 -4.48
N PHE A 84 17.70 -5.97 -5.01
CA PHE A 84 19.06 -5.61 -4.64
C PHE A 84 19.67 -4.63 -5.65
N PHE A 85 20.37 -3.61 -5.16
CA PHE A 85 20.94 -2.54 -5.98
C PHE A 85 22.44 -2.68 -6.18
N LEU A 86 22.86 -3.33 -7.25
CA LEU A 86 24.26 -3.63 -7.54
C LEU A 86 25.03 -2.42 -8.07
N LYS A 87 26.18 -2.13 -7.46
CA LYS A 87 27.17 -1.17 -7.99
C LYS A 87 27.93 -1.80 -9.17
N PRO A 88 28.59 -1.00 -10.02
CA PRO A 88 29.27 -1.52 -11.22
C PRO A 88 30.32 -2.61 -10.97
N ASN A 89 30.91 -2.67 -9.78
CA ASN A 89 31.93 -3.65 -9.41
C ASN A 89 31.36 -4.86 -8.64
N ASP A 90 30.06 -4.87 -8.35
CA ASP A 90 29.44 -5.94 -7.58
C ASP A 90 29.06 -7.09 -8.51
N ASN A 91 29.40 -8.32 -8.11
CA ASN A 91 29.03 -9.51 -8.86
C ASN A 91 27.64 -9.99 -8.41
N ALA A 92 26.68 -10.00 -9.34
CA ALA A 92 25.31 -10.42 -9.10
C ALA A 92 25.21 -11.87 -8.60
N GLU A 93 26.05 -12.76 -9.14
CA GLU A 93 26.03 -14.19 -8.82
C GLU A 93 26.49 -14.45 -7.38
N LEU A 94 27.51 -13.73 -6.91
CA LEU A 94 27.98 -13.84 -5.52
C LEU A 94 26.93 -13.37 -4.52
N ILE A 95 26.21 -12.30 -4.85
CA ILE A 95 25.14 -11.78 -3.99
C ILE A 95 23.95 -12.72 -3.99
N LEU A 96 23.58 -13.27 -5.16
CA LEU A 96 22.54 -14.27 -5.26
C LEU A 96 22.88 -15.51 -4.43
N GLY A 97 24.13 -16.01 -4.52
CA GLY A 97 24.59 -17.15 -3.70
C GLY A 97 24.47 -16.89 -2.20
N LYS A 98 24.90 -15.71 -1.72
CA LYS A 98 24.72 -15.34 -0.30
C LYS A 98 23.26 -15.27 0.12
N VAL A 99 22.37 -14.81 -0.76
CA VAL A 99 20.93 -14.76 -0.51
C VAL A 99 20.33 -16.17 -0.49
N GLU A 100 20.76 -17.04 -1.41
CA GLU A 100 20.36 -18.45 -1.45
C GLU A 100 20.79 -19.18 -0.18
N ASP A 101 22.04 -18.99 0.28
CA ASP A 101 22.54 -19.56 1.53
C ASP A 101 21.72 -19.09 2.74
N PHE A 102 21.45 -17.79 2.82
CA PHE A 102 20.66 -17.18 3.90
C PHE A 102 19.21 -17.72 3.94
N LEU A 103 18.61 -17.92 2.77
CA LEU A 103 17.26 -18.47 2.64
C LEU A 103 17.25 -19.98 2.92
N ALA A 104 18.29 -20.71 2.50
CA ALA A 104 18.43 -22.15 2.73
C ALA A 104 18.52 -22.49 4.23
N GLU A 105 19.24 -21.69 5.02
CA GLU A 105 19.26 -21.82 6.49
C GLU A 105 17.86 -21.75 7.12
N ARG A 106 16.94 -21.03 6.47
CA ARG A 106 15.57 -20.80 6.94
C ARG A 106 14.54 -21.76 6.29
N GLY A 107 15.00 -22.66 5.42
CA GLY A 107 14.17 -23.62 4.68
C GLY A 107 13.52 -23.06 3.41
N MET A 108 13.85 -21.84 3.00
CA MET A 108 13.28 -21.19 1.82
C MET A 108 14.16 -21.37 0.58
N ARG A 109 13.57 -21.21 -0.61
CA ARG A 109 14.28 -21.25 -1.89
C ARG A 109 13.89 -20.04 -2.75
N VAL A 110 14.86 -19.54 -3.51
CA VAL A 110 14.63 -18.48 -4.50
C VAL A 110 13.98 -19.08 -5.74
N SER A 111 13.00 -18.37 -6.32
CA SER A 111 12.41 -18.74 -7.61
C SER A 111 13.32 -18.29 -8.75
N GLN A 112 14.16 -19.21 -9.26
CA GLN A 112 15.10 -18.88 -10.35
C GLN A 112 14.41 -18.38 -11.63
N GLU A 113 13.18 -18.81 -11.90
CA GLU A 113 12.39 -18.34 -13.06
C GLU A 113 11.97 -16.86 -12.97
N LYS A 114 11.83 -16.35 -11.74
CA LYS A 114 11.40 -14.97 -11.48
C LYS A 114 12.57 -14.04 -11.15
N THR A 115 13.73 -14.61 -10.83
CA THR A 115 14.95 -13.85 -10.61
C THR A 115 15.42 -13.21 -11.92
N LYS A 116 15.58 -11.89 -11.93
CA LYS A 116 16.01 -11.14 -13.12
C LYS A 116 17.08 -10.13 -12.75
N VAL A 117 18.21 -10.22 -13.45
CA VAL A 117 19.23 -9.17 -13.45
C VAL A 117 18.86 -8.19 -14.57
N THR A 118 18.56 -6.96 -14.20
CA THR A 118 18.20 -5.91 -15.16
C THR A 118 19.04 -4.66 -14.93
N THR A 119 19.31 -3.92 -16.01
CA THR A 119 19.97 -2.63 -15.89
C THR A 119 18.93 -1.56 -15.56
N THR A 120 19.23 -0.69 -14.59
CA THR A 120 18.39 0.49 -14.24
C THR A 120 17.99 1.37 -15.43
N GLN A 121 18.76 1.33 -16.52
CA GLN A 121 18.50 2.03 -17.78
C GLN A 121 17.40 1.39 -18.64
N ASN A 122 17.31 0.06 -18.63
CA ASN A 122 16.28 -0.69 -19.36
C ASN A 122 14.96 -0.70 -18.57
N GLY A 123 15.07 -0.48 -17.26
CA GLY A 123 13.97 -0.44 -16.32
C GLY A 123 13.72 -1.78 -15.66
N PHE A 124 13.21 -1.74 -14.43
CA PHE A 124 12.80 -2.92 -13.69
C PHE A 124 11.38 -2.74 -13.16
N ASP A 125 10.63 -3.83 -13.10
CA ASP A 125 9.27 -3.86 -12.57
C ASP A 125 9.30 -4.28 -11.09
N PHE A 126 8.65 -3.51 -10.22
CA PHE A 126 8.52 -3.81 -8.80
C PHE A 126 7.19 -3.25 -8.27
N LEU A 127 6.42 -4.08 -7.55
CA LEU A 127 5.10 -3.73 -7.00
C LEU A 127 4.13 -3.10 -8.01
N GLY A 128 4.19 -3.54 -9.28
CA GLY A 128 3.33 -3.00 -10.33
C GLY A 128 3.74 -1.60 -10.85
N TRP A 129 4.95 -1.15 -10.54
CA TRP A 129 5.60 0.02 -11.12
C TRP A 129 6.85 -0.38 -11.91
N THR A 130 7.09 0.32 -13.01
CA THR A 130 8.34 0.24 -13.78
C THR A 130 9.21 1.44 -13.43
N PHE A 131 10.39 1.17 -12.89
CA PHE A 131 11.38 2.18 -12.53
C PHE A 131 12.45 2.29 -13.61
N ILE A 132 12.68 3.50 -14.13
CA ILE A 132 13.64 3.76 -15.22
C ILE A 132 14.52 4.95 -14.85
N VAL A 133 15.83 4.79 -15.03
CA VAL A 133 16.79 5.90 -15.01
C VAL A 133 17.10 6.29 -16.45
N GLN A 134 16.67 7.50 -16.87
CA GLN A 134 16.85 7.95 -18.24
C GLN A 134 18.33 8.12 -18.59
N ARG A 135 18.80 7.52 -19.70
CA ARG A 135 20.18 7.64 -20.18
C ARG A 135 20.62 9.08 -20.42
N ASN A 136 19.72 9.93 -20.93
CA ASN A 136 20.08 11.26 -21.40
C ASN A 136 20.34 12.26 -20.25
N ASN A 137 19.59 12.17 -19.15
CA ASN A 137 19.61 13.18 -18.08
C ASN A 137 19.84 12.60 -16.68
N GLY A 138 20.00 11.28 -16.54
CA GLY A 138 20.11 10.60 -15.24
C GLY A 138 18.85 10.72 -14.36
N LYS A 139 17.75 11.26 -14.89
CA LYS A 139 16.52 11.47 -14.12
C LYS A 139 15.82 10.13 -13.85
N PHE A 140 15.51 9.89 -12.58
CA PHE A 140 14.67 8.79 -12.13
C PHE A 140 13.21 9.04 -12.50
N ARG A 141 12.57 8.05 -13.11
CA ARG A 141 11.15 8.07 -13.43
C ARG A 141 10.48 6.75 -13.04
N CYS A 142 9.28 6.87 -12.52
CA CYS A 142 8.42 5.75 -12.15
C CYS A 142 7.17 5.79 -13.03
N TYR A 143 6.87 4.68 -13.71
CA TYR A 143 5.67 4.49 -14.52
C TYR A 143 4.85 3.33 -13.96
N PRO A 144 3.53 3.25 -14.19
CA PRO A 144 2.79 2.02 -13.96
C PRO A 144 3.33 0.89 -14.85
N SER A 145 3.46 -0.33 -14.32
CA SER A 145 3.84 -1.49 -15.14
C SER A 145 2.79 -1.77 -16.20
N LYS A 146 3.25 -2.25 -17.36
CA LYS A 146 2.39 -2.58 -18.51
C LYS A 146 1.32 -3.61 -18.14
N ASP A 147 1.65 -4.58 -17.29
CA ASP A 147 0.73 -5.64 -16.93
C ASP A 147 -0.32 -5.17 -15.93
N ASN A 148 0.04 -4.30 -14.98
CA ASN A 148 -0.92 -3.63 -14.11
C ASN A 148 -1.90 -2.77 -14.93
N TYR A 149 -1.39 -1.98 -15.88
CA TYR A 149 -2.23 -1.19 -16.77
C TYR A 149 -3.18 -2.03 -17.63
N LYS A 150 -2.72 -3.17 -18.17
CA LYS A 150 -3.56 -4.13 -18.88
C LYS A 150 -4.62 -4.74 -17.97
N ALA A 151 -4.27 -5.13 -16.76
CA ALA A 151 -5.18 -5.71 -15.78
C ALA A 151 -6.32 -4.75 -15.42
N VAL A 152 -5.99 -3.47 -15.19
CA VAL A 152 -6.99 -2.43 -14.89
C VAL A 152 -7.88 -2.14 -16.10
N LYS A 153 -7.31 -2.06 -17.31
CA LYS A 153 -8.09 -1.97 -18.55
C LYS A 153 -9.04 -3.14 -18.73
N LYS A 154 -8.60 -4.37 -18.41
CA LYS A 154 -9.41 -5.58 -18.48
C LYS A 154 -10.60 -5.49 -17.52
N LYS A 155 -10.36 -5.15 -16.25
CA LYS A 155 -11.42 -4.93 -15.24
C LYS A 155 -12.44 -3.88 -15.67
N ILE A 156 -11.97 -2.73 -16.18
CA ILE A 156 -12.87 -1.68 -16.69
C ILE A 156 -13.68 -2.19 -17.89
N LYS A 157 -13.04 -2.90 -18.83
CA LYS A 157 -13.69 -3.47 -20.01
C LYS A 157 -14.77 -4.48 -19.63
N GLU A 158 -14.53 -5.33 -18.64
CA GLU A 158 -15.51 -6.30 -18.13
C GLU A 158 -16.76 -5.59 -17.58
N VAL A 159 -16.58 -4.55 -16.76
CA VAL A 159 -17.71 -3.77 -16.22
C VAL A 159 -18.47 -3.04 -17.32
N VAL A 160 -17.77 -2.45 -18.29
CA VAL A 160 -18.40 -1.70 -19.40
C VAL A 160 -19.17 -2.61 -20.35
N ASN A 161 -18.62 -3.78 -20.67
CA ASN A 161 -19.21 -4.75 -21.59
C ASN A 161 -20.34 -5.58 -20.97
N ASN A 162 -20.51 -5.57 -19.65
CA ASN A 162 -21.59 -6.31 -19.02
C ASN A 162 -22.96 -5.74 -19.44
N SER A 163 -23.78 -6.57 -20.08
CA SER A 163 -25.12 -6.22 -20.58
C SER A 163 -26.15 -6.05 -19.47
N ASN A 164 -25.91 -6.63 -18.30
CA ASN A 164 -26.87 -6.65 -17.18
C ASN A 164 -26.91 -5.33 -16.40
N TYR A 165 -25.97 -4.41 -16.68
CA TYR A 165 -25.88 -3.13 -15.98
C TYR A 165 -26.20 -1.97 -16.92
N GLY A 166 -27.09 -1.07 -16.48
CA GLY A 166 -27.27 0.24 -17.10
C GLY A 166 -26.13 1.20 -16.76
N ALA A 167 -26.02 2.31 -17.48
CA ALA A 167 -24.92 3.27 -17.35
C ALA A 167 -24.74 3.82 -15.92
N LYS A 168 -25.82 4.05 -15.17
CA LYS A 168 -25.75 4.50 -13.76
C LYS A 168 -25.06 3.47 -12.86
N GLU A 169 -25.38 2.20 -13.03
CA GLU A 169 -24.80 1.12 -12.22
C GLU A 169 -23.36 0.84 -12.63
N LYS A 170 -23.06 0.89 -13.94
CA LYS A 170 -21.68 0.86 -14.45
C LYS A 170 -20.84 1.98 -13.86
N ALA A 171 -21.35 3.22 -13.82
CA ALA A 171 -20.63 4.35 -13.26
C ALA A 171 -20.29 4.15 -11.76
N LYS A 172 -21.25 3.65 -10.97
CA LYS A 172 -21.03 3.34 -9.54
C LYS A 172 -19.94 2.28 -9.33
N ARG A 173 -19.89 1.25 -10.16
CA ARG A 173 -18.89 0.16 -10.07
C ARG A 173 -17.51 0.57 -10.60
N LEU A 174 -17.46 1.42 -11.62
CA LEU A 174 -16.21 1.92 -12.20
C LEU A 174 -15.51 2.92 -11.28
N ALA A 175 -16.28 3.79 -10.62
CA ALA A 175 -15.74 4.84 -9.74
C ALA A 175 -14.71 4.34 -8.71
N PRO A 176 -14.98 3.30 -7.88
CA PRO A 176 -14.01 2.81 -6.90
C PRO A 176 -12.77 2.16 -7.55
N ILE A 177 -12.94 1.46 -8.68
CA ILE A 177 -11.83 0.82 -9.41
C ILE A 177 -10.87 1.89 -9.95
N VAL A 178 -11.41 2.89 -10.64
CA VAL A 178 -10.61 3.98 -11.22
C VAL A 178 -9.99 4.84 -10.12
N ARG A 179 -10.75 5.15 -9.06
CA ARG A 179 -10.24 5.91 -7.91
C ARG A 179 -9.10 5.18 -7.21
N GLY A 180 -9.26 3.89 -6.91
CA GLY A 180 -8.22 3.07 -6.27
C GLY A 180 -6.95 3.02 -7.12
N TRP A 181 -7.09 2.79 -8.42
CA TRP A 181 -5.95 2.77 -9.34
C TRP A 181 -5.25 4.13 -9.45
N LYS A 182 -6.01 5.23 -9.63
CA LYS A 182 -5.44 6.58 -9.69
C LYS A 182 -4.74 6.97 -8.37
N ASN A 183 -5.29 6.60 -7.22
CA ASN A 183 -4.67 6.83 -5.92
C ASN A 183 -3.37 6.05 -5.76
N TYR A 184 -3.36 4.77 -6.13
CA TYR A 184 -2.17 3.92 -6.03
C TYR A 184 -1.01 4.42 -6.91
N HIS A 185 -1.33 4.91 -8.10
CA HIS A 185 -0.34 5.44 -9.05
C HIS A 185 -0.18 6.97 -9.02
N LYS A 186 -0.74 7.65 -8.01
CA LYS A 186 -0.75 9.13 -7.89
C LYS A 186 0.64 9.76 -7.91
N HIS A 187 1.64 9.03 -7.42
CA HIS A 187 3.03 9.49 -7.32
C HIS A 187 3.89 9.13 -8.53
N CYS A 188 3.34 8.34 -9.45
CA CYS A 188 4.04 7.91 -10.66
C CYS A 188 3.72 8.84 -11.82
N LYS A 189 4.63 8.90 -12.78
CA LYS A 189 4.38 9.61 -14.03
C LYS A 189 3.37 8.85 -14.88
N MET A 190 2.22 9.47 -15.12
CA MET A 190 1.14 8.86 -15.92
C MET A 190 1.21 9.17 -17.42
N ASP A 191 2.25 9.88 -17.87
CA ASP A 191 2.45 10.18 -19.28
C ASP A 191 2.52 8.88 -20.10
N GLY A 192 1.55 8.69 -21.00
CA GLY A 192 1.41 7.50 -21.84
C GLY A 192 0.51 6.39 -21.27
N TYR A 193 0.18 6.42 -19.96
CA TYR A 193 -0.69 5.44 -19.30
C TYR A 193 -2.05 6.04 -18.90
N ASN A 194 -2.58 6.95 -19.73
CA ASN A 194 -3.87 7.56 -19.45
C ASN A 194 -5.04 6.58 -19.71
N LEU A 195 -6.14 6.78 -19.00
CA LEU A 195 -7.38 6.02 -19.20
C LEU A 195 -8.30 6.67 -20.24
N PHE A 196 -7.83 7.69 -20.97
CA PHE A 196 -8.63 8.49 -21.90
C PHE A 196 -9.32 7.67 -22.97
N GLN A 197 -8.62 6.69 -23.57
CA GLN A 197 -9.22 5.79 -24.56
C GLN A 197 -10.35 4.95 -23.95
N THR A 198 -10.17 4.49 -22.72
CA THR A 198 -11.15 3.69 -21.98
C THR A 198 -12.35 4.56 -21.60
N GLU A 199 -12.11 5.78 -21.13
CA GLU A 199 -13.13 6.79 -20.82
C GLU A 199 -13.97 7.12 -22.05
N ARG A 200 -13.34 7.40 -23.19
CA ARG A 200 -14.03 7.68 -24.46
C ARG A 200 -14.86 6.49 -24.93
N ARG A 201 -14.39 5.25 -24.72
CA ARG A 201 -15.16 4.04 -25.01
C ARG A 201 -16.38 3.93 -24.09
N THR A 202 -16.21 4.15 -22.79
CA THR A 202 -17.32 4.15 -21.82
C THR A 202 -18.36 5.21 -22.17
N TRP A 203 -17.92 6.41 -22.55
CA TRP A 203 -18.80 7.49 -23.00
C TRP A 203 -19.63 7.06 -24.21
N LYS A 204 -19.02 6.42 -25.22
CA LYS A 204 -19.76 5.89 -26.39
C LYS A 204 -20.80 4.83 -25.99
N VAL A 205 -20.51 3.99 -25.01
CA VAL A 205 -21.45 2.97 -24.52
C VAL A 205 -22.62 3.62 -23.78
N PHE A 206 -22.34 4.57 -22.89
CA PHE A 206 -23.38 5.29 -22.14
C PHE A 206 -24.25 6.16 -23.06
N ASN A 207 -23.67 6.78 -24.08
CA ASN A 207 -24.38 7.61 -25.04
C ASN A 207 -25.24 6.82 -26.04
N LYS A 208 -25.12 5.49 -26.08
CA LYS A 208 -26.03 4.62 -26.84
C LYS A 208 -27.30 4.27 -26.06
N GLU A 209 -27.34 4.51 -24.76
CA GLU A 209 -28.56 4.31 -23.98
C GLU A 209 -29.55 5.44 -24.28
N THR A 210 -30.68 5.10 -24.90
CA THR A 210 -31.71 6.07 -25.33
C THR A 210 -32.33 6.87 -24.20
N LYS A 211 -32.21 6.38 -22.95
CA LYS A 211 -32.72 7.02 -21.73
C LYS A 211 -31.82 8.16 -21.21
N LEU A 212 -30.65 8.38 -21.82
CA LEU A 212 -29.68 9.36 -21.35
C LEU A 212 -29.39 10.43 -22.39
N ASN A 213 -29.45 11.70 -21.95
CA ASN A 213 -29.00 12.82 -22.75
C ASN A 213 -27.47 13.00 -22.63
N ARG A 214 -26.85 13.64 -23.63
CA ARG A 214 -25.40 13.89 -23.68
C ARG A 214 -24.84 14.50 -22.37
N TYR A 215 -25.57 15.42 -21.76
CA TYR A 215 -25.18 16.06 -20.50
C TYR A 215 -25.19 15.08 -19.31
N GLN A 216 -26.21 14.21 -19.23
CA GLN A 216 -26.29 13.18 -18.19
C GLN A 216 -25.18 12.15 -18.35
N THR A 217 -24.84 11.80 -19.59
CA THR A 217 -23.69 10.93 -19.91
C THR A 217 -22.37 11.56 -19.47
N ASP A 218 -22.14 12.85 -19.71
CA ASP A 218 -20.92 13.55 -19.24
C ASP A 218 -20.80 13.51 -17.71
N LYS A 219 -21.91 13.76 -17.00
CA LYS A 219 -21.95 13.69 -15.53
C LYS A 219 -21.63 12.28 -15.01
N LEU A 220 -22.15 11.24 -15.66
CA LEU A 220 -21.88 9.85 -15.29
C LEU A 220 -20.43 9.44 -15.57
N ILE A 221 -19.82 9.96 -16.63
CA ILE A 221 -18.41 9.70 -16.94
C ILE A 221 -17.50 10.37 -15.92
N LYS A 222 -17.77 11.62 -15.55
CA LYS A 222 -17.05 12.30 -14.46
C LYS A 222 -17.17 11.55 -13.13
N GLN A 223 -18.32 10.93 -12.87
CA GLN A 223 -18.49 10.06 -11.70
C GLN A 223 -17.68 8.76 -11.81
N ALA A 224 -17.68 8.11 -12.98
CA ALA A 224 -16.99 6.84 -13.23
C ALA A 224 -15.46 6.98 -13.27
N PHE A 225 -14.96 8.13 -13.76
CA PHE A 225 -13.54 8.46 -13.87
C PHE A 225 -13.21 9.71 -13.04
N PRO A 226 -13.26 9.62 -11.71
CA PRO A 226 -13.02 10.79 -10.86
C PRO A 226 -11.61 11.34 -11.06
N ASP A 227 -11.48 12.66 -11.00
CA ASP A 227 -10.17 13.31 -10.93
C ASP A 227 -9.53 13.06 -9.58
N VAL A 228 -8.24 12.76 -9.61
CA VAL A 228 -7.42 12.54 -8.42
C VAL A 228 -6.23 13.47 -8.54
N SER A 229 -5.88 14.15 -7.45
CA SER A 229 -4.74 15.06 -7.43
C SER A 229 -3.46 14.29 -7.80
N TYR A 230 -2.71 14.80 -8.77
CA TYR A 230 -1.46 14.22 -9.24
C TYR A 230 -0.28 14.82 -8.45
N SER A 231 0.62 13.98 -7.94
CA SER A 231 1.75 14.44 -7.13
C SER A 231 3.01 13.62 -7.40
N GLU A 232 3.63 13.85 -8.55
CA GLU A 232 4.86 13.19 -9.00
C GLU A 232 5.98 13.34 -7.94
N ASN A 233 6.57 12.22 -7.52
CA ASN A 233 7.73 12.13 -6.62
C ASN A 233 7.59 12.87 -5.26
N LYS A 234 6.40 13.30 -4.86
CA LYS A 234 6.16 13.89 -3.53
C LYS A 234 5.96 12.78 -2.52
N PHE A 235 7.05 12.29 -1.93
CA PHE A 235 7.03 11.37 -0.81
C PHE A 235 7.61 12.04 0.43
N VAL A 236 6.94 11.89 1.57
CA VAL A 236 7.52 12.26 2.87
C VAL A 236 8.44 11.12 3.30
N MET A 237 9.72 11.23 2.95
CA MET A 237 10.75 10.24 3.30
C MET A 237 10.80 10.02 4.81
N VAL A 238 11.04 8.78 5.22
CA VAL A 238 11.39 8.48 6.61
C VAL A 238 12.88 8.82 6.80
N ALA A 239 13.22 9.54 7.87
CA ALA A 239 14.59 9.92 8.17
C ALA A 239 15.36 8.71 8.72
N GLY A 240 16.31 8.17 7.95
CA GLY A 240 17.22 7.11 8.38
C GLY A 240 16.50 5.92 9.01
N ASP A 241 16.95 5.52 10.20
CA ASP A 241 16.52 4.31 10.92
C ASP A 241 15.30 4.56 11.83
N LYS A 242 14.54 5.63 11.57
CA LYS A 242 13.33 5.91 12.35
C LYS A 242 12.32 4.79 12.11
N SER A 243 11.85 4.19 13.20
CA SER A 243 10.79 3.17 13.22
C SER A 243 9.62 3.66 14.07
N PRO A 244 8.35 3.44 13.71
CA PRO A 244 7.20 3.80 14.56
C PRO A 244 7.30 3.23 15.98
N TYR A 245 8.06 2.14 16.13
CA TYR A 245 8.26 1.41 17.37
C TYR A 245 9.49 1.85 18.17
N ASN A 246 10.28 2.82 17.68
CA ASN A 246 11.47 3.32 18.39
C ASN A 246 11.17 4.39 19.47
N GLY A 247 9.89 4.71 19.69
CA GLY A 247 9.46 5.67 20.70
C GLY A 247 9.56 7.15 20.28
N ASP A 248 9.97 7.49 19.05
CA ASP A 248 10.02 8.88 18.57
C ASP A 248 8.63 9.42 18.16
N THR A 249 7.77 9.56 19.15
CA THR A 249 6.38 10.01 18.99
C THR A 249 6.28 11.40 18.36
N VAL A 250 7.29 12.26 18.53
CA VAL A 250 7.31 13.62 17.96
C VAL A 250 7.54 13.56 16.46
N TYR A 251 8.53 12.79 16.01
CA TYR A 251 8.83 12.62 14.59
C TYR A 251 7.66 11.99 13.83
N TRP A 252 7.10 10.90 14.35
CA TRP A 252 6.01 10.18 13.70
C TRP A 252 4.71 10.97 13.64
N SER A 253 4.39 11.71 14.71
CA SER A 253 3.24 12.61 14.74
C SER A 253 3.37 13.74 13.71
N LYS A 254 4.55 14.39 13.64
CA LYS A 254 4.88 15.41 12.62
C LYS A 254 4.82 14.87 11.20
N ARG A 255 5.31 13.65 10.99
CA ARG A 255 5.29 13.00 9.69
C ARG A 255 3.87 12.64 9.24
N ASN A 256 3.06 12.02 10.11
CA ASN A 256 1.67 11.67 9.80
C ASN A 256 0.85 12.92 9.48
N SER A 257 1.11 14.04 10.18
CA SER A 257 0.39 15.28 9.92
C SER A 257 0.70 15.90 8.56
N LYS A 258 1.93 15.69 8.04
CA LYS A 258 2.31 16.09 6.66
C LYS A 258 1.64 15.24 5.57
N MET A 259 1.00 14.11 5.91
CA MET A 259 0.22 13.31 4.97
C MET A 259 -1.19 13.89 4.75
N TYR A 260 -1.62 14.81 5.61
CA TYR A 260 -2.88 15.51 5.47
C TYR A 260 -2.67 16.81 4.69
N ASP A 261 -3.54 17.08 3.72
CA ASP A 261 -3.51 18.31 2.92
C ASP A 261 -4.65 19.26 3.35
N GLY A 262 -4.46 20.57 3.16
CA GLY A 262 -5.52 21.58 3.29
C GLY A 262 -5.91 21.93 4.73
N THR A 263 -7.20 21.86 5.05
CA THR A 263 -7.78 22.30 6.33
C THR A 263 -7.28 21.46 7.50
N THR A 264 -7.11 20.14 7.31
CA THR A 264 -6.67 19.21 8.35
C THR A 264 -5.23 19.49 8.78
N ALA A 265 -4.32 19.77 7.84
CA ALA A 265 -2.93 20.12 8.14
C ALA A 265 -2.82 21.36 9.04
N LYS A 266 -3.55 22.44 8.71
CA LYS A 266 -3.55 23.69 9.47
C LYS A 266 -4.03 23.50 10.92
N ILE A 267 -5.02 22.64 11.10
CA ILE A 267 -5.59 22.35 12.43
C ILE A 267 -4.62 21.47 13.23
N LEU A 268 -3.98 20.49 12.60
CA LEU A 268 -2.93 19.68 13.22
C LEU A 268 -1.74 20.53 13.68
N ASP A 269 -1.30 21.48 12.85
CA ASP A 269 -0.25 22.44 13.24
C ASP A 269 -0.68 23.28 14.44
N LYS A 270 -1.91 23.81 14.43
CA LYS A 270 -2.48 24.60 15.54
C LYS A 270 -2.58 23.81 16.86
N GLN A 271 -2.85 22.50 16.78
CA GLN A 271 -2.97 21.62 17.95
C GLN A 271 -1.66 20.92 18.32
N HIS A 272 -0.51 21.35 17.77
CA HIS A 272 0.77 20.69 17.99
C HIS A 272 0.73 19.17 17.76
N HIS A 273 -0.12 18.76 16.82
CA HIS A 273 -0.30 17.37 16.40
C HIS A 273 -0.83 16.45 17.52
N SER A 274 -1.62 17.03 18.43
CA SER A 274 -2.33 16.33 19.50
C SER A 274 -3.84 16.33 19.25
N CYS A 275 -4.49 15.24 19.65
CA CYS A 275 -5.93 15.07 19.58
C CYS A 275 -6.62 16.06 20.52
N GLY A 276 -7.59 16.82 20.00
CA GLY A 276 -8.34 17.81 20.77
C GLY A 276 -9.28 17.23 21.83
N HIS A 277 -9.46 15.90 21.85
CA HIS A 277 -10.29 15.20 22.83
C HIS A 277 -9.46 14.50 23.91
N CYS A 278 -8.53 13.63 23.53
CA CYS A 278 -7.75 12.84 24.48
C CYS A 278 -6.35 13.40 24.79
N GLY A 279 -5.90 14.45 24.10
CA GLY A 279 -4.57 15.03 24.28
C GLY A 279 -3.39 14.18 23.77
N LEU A 280 -3.64 12.94 23.34
CA LEU A 280 -2.62 12.06 22.78
C LEU A 280 -2.19 12.52 21.38
N LYS A 281 -0.92 12.27 21.03
CA LYS A 281 -0.38 12.58 19.70
C LYS A 281 -0.90 11.62 18.64
N PHE A 282 -1.05 12.13 17.41
CA PHE A 282 -1.42 11.31 16.24
C PHE A 282 -0.27 10.42 15.77
N ILE A 283 0.04 9.36 16.52
CA ILE A 283 1.14 8.43 16.25
C ILE A 283 0.71 7.19 15.46
N ASN A 284 -0.55 6.77 15.57
CA ASN A 284 -1.04 5.50 15.04
C ASN A 284 -1.52 5.62 13.58
N GLU A 285 -1.77 4.49 12.92
CA GLU A 285 -2.41 4.40 11.59
C GLU A 285 -3.87 4.89 11.59
N GLU A 286 -4.38 5.27 12.75
CA GLU A 286 -5.72 5.78 12.95
C GLU A 286 -5.91 7.12 12.21
N ARG A 287 -7.02 7.23 11.49
CA ARG A 287 -7.30 8.41 10.68
C ARG A 287 -7.61 9.61 11.56
N VAL A 288 -7.12 10.78 11.14
CA VAL A 288 -7.47 12.06 11.74
C VAL A 288 -8.80 12.53 11.17
N HIS A 289 -9.78 12.74 12.04
CA HIS A 289 -11.07 13.33 11.71
C HIS A 289 -11.14 14.78 12.17
N LEU A 290 -11.85 15.62 11.41
CA LEU A 290 -12.17 16.99 11.80
C LEU A 290 -13.54 17.03 12.46
N HIS A 291 -13.59 17.52 13.68
CA HIS A 291 -14.82 17.73 14.45
C HIS A 291 -15.19 19.22 14.51
N HIS A 292 -16.47 19.54 14.34
CA HIS A 292 -16.98 20.91 14.48
C HIS A 292 -17.35 21.16 15.95
N ILE A 293 -16.72 22.15 16.59
CA ILE A 293 -16.95 22.50 18.01
C ILE A 293 -18.41 22.95 18.21
N ASP A 294 -18.91 23.82 17.32
CA ASP A 294 -20.29 24.34 17.35
C ASP A 294 -21.33 23.35 16.80
N ARG A 295 -20.90 22.17 16.33
CA ARG A 295 -21.73 21.11 15.73
C ARG A 295 -22.47 21.53 14.45
N ASN A 296 -22.16 22.70 13.89
CA ASN A 296 -22.70 23.15 12.63
C ASN A 296 -21.78 22.70 11.49
N HIS A 297 -22.17 21.63 10.80
CA HIS A 297 -21.44 21.06 9.66
C HIS A 297 -21.33 21.99 8.44
N GLN A 298 -21.96 23.17 8.49
CA GLN A 298 -21.84 24.22 7.47
C GLN A 298 -20.77 25.26 7.82
N ASN A 299 -20.28 25.31 9.07
CA ASN A 299 -19.31 26.30 9.54
C ASN A 299 -17.88 25.76 9.54
N TRP A 300 -17.25 25.79 8.37
CA TRP A 300 -15.87 25.31 8.14
C TRP A 300 -14.77 26.29 8.55
N LYS A 301 -15.07 27.29 9.40
CA LYS A 301 -14.04 28.20 9.92
C LYS A 301 -13.01 27.43 10.74
N HIS A 302 -11.72 27.72 10.54
CA HIS A 302 -10.63 27.04 11.24
C HIS A 302 -10.66 27.21 12.78
N SER A 303 -11.35 28.23 13.30
CA SER A 303 -11.59 28.42 14.74
C SER A 303 -12.60 27.44 15.32
N ASN A 304 -13.44 26.84 14.48
CA ASN A 304 -14.55 25.96 14.85
C ASN A 304 -14.23 24.49 14.61
N LEU A 305 -13.03 24.16 14.14
CA LEU A 305 -12.64 22.80 13.81
C LEU A 305 -11.53 22.32 14.74
N ILE A 306 -11.64 21.08 15.20
CA ILE A 306 -10.59 20.38 15.95
C ILE A 306 -10.28 19.04 15.28
N ALA A 307 -9.00 18.69 15.23
CA ALA A 307 -8.53 17.38 14.84
C ALA A 307 -8.65 16.42 16.03
N VAL A 308 -9.27 15.27 15.80
CA VAL A 308 -9.46 14.19 16.76
C VAL A 308 -9.18 12.83 16.11
N HIS A 309 -8.83 11.82 16.91
CA HIS A 309 -8.73 10.43 16.43
C HIS A 309 -10.10 9.95 15.93
N GLU A 310 -10.14 9.01 14.99
CA GLU A 310 -11.37 8.36 14.53
C GLU A 310 -12.18 7.78 15.70
N SER A 311 -11.54 7.03 16.60
CA SER A 311 -12.16 6.54 17.84
C SER A 311 -12.69 7.66 18.72
N CYS A 312 -11.90 8.71 18.95
CA CYS A 312 -12.32 9.85 19.76
C CYS A 312 -13.52 10.59 19.13
N HIS A 313 -13.55 10.69 17.80
CA HIS A 313 -14.66 11.26 17.07
C HIS A 313 -15.93 10.46 17.29
N ASP A 314 -15.84 9.13 17.25
CA ASP A 314 -16.97 8.24 17.52
C ASP A 314 -17.45 8.36 18.96
N TYR A 315 -16.54 8.41 19.95
CA TYR A 315 -16.89 8.65 21.36
C TYR A 315 -17.65 9.97 21.57
N ILE A 316 -17.24 11.06 20.90
CA ILE A 316 -17.92 12.36 20.99
C ILE A 316 -19.37 12.27 20.48
N HIS A 317 -19.65 11.43 19.48
CA HIS A 317 -20.99 11.22 18.95
C HIS A 317 -21.78 10.16 19.73
N MET A 318 -21.12 9.18 20.36
CA MET A 318 -21.75 8.15 21.20
C MET A 318 -22.27 8.73 22.53
N ASN A 319 -21.46 9.53 23.25
CA ASN A 319 -21.87 10.16 24.53
C ASN A 319 -23.10 11.08 24.41
N LYS A 320 -23.53 11.43 23.20
CA LYS A 320 -24.73 12.26 22.96
C LYS A 320 -26.02 11.46 22.81
N ARG A 321 -25.96 10.16 22.52
CA ARG A 321 -27.17 9.32 22.47
C ARG A 321 -27.77 9.11 23.86
N GLU A 322 -26.96 9.14 24.91
CA GLU A 322 -27.41 8.99 26.30
C GLU A 322 -27.88 10.30 26.95
N SER A 323 -27.61 11.46 26.35
CA SER A 323 -27.94 12.79 26.90
C SER A 323 -29.07 13.50 26.16
N SER A 324 -29.96 12.74 25.49
CA SER A 324 -31.26 13.25 25.03
C SER A 324 -32.30 12.90 26.10
N PRO A 325 -32.80 13.86 26.90
CA PRO A 325 -33.96 13.60 27.74
C PRO A 325 -35.16 13.36 26.82
N ASN A 326 -35.93 12.32 27.11
CA ASN A 326 -37.26 12.09 26.52
C ASN A 326 -38.18 13.29 26.72
#